data_AF-A0A5J6QP11-F1
#
_entry.id   AF-A0A5J6QP11-F1
#
_cell.length_a   1.000
_cell.length_b   1.000
_cell.length_c   1.000
_cell.angle_alpha   90.00
_cell.angle_beta   90.00
_cell.angle_gamma   90.00
#
_symmetry.space_group_name_H-M   'P 1'
#
loop_
_entity.id
_entity.type
_entity.pdbx_description
1 polymer ?
#
loop_
_entity_poly.entity_id
_entity_poly.type
_entity_poly.pdbx_seq_one_letter_code
_entity_poly.pdbx_strand_id
1 'polypeptide(L)'
;MLKIVHLLTGAAALLLSFIPSLRADALPYLQQPEALYLAFFGLLNLLLAPVVPAWAKGLHNQLQTLVSALLVLAVILQTLILLAPMPEIGAQPAILVSLLTVILAVALHLAINLRKVTQAPPLPQDMSNRETGTVKWFNTSKGFGFISRDSGDDIFVHFRAIRGEGHRVLIEGQRVEFSVIQRDKGLQAEDVIAALPSRR
;
A
#
# COMPACT_ATOMS: atom_id res chain seq x y z
N MET A 1 -0.52 -6.87 12.47
CA MET A 1 0.55 -7.80 12.92
C MET A 1 1.74 -7.83 11.96
N LEU A 2 1.53 -7.92 10.63
CA LEU A 2 2.62 -8.00 9.64
C LEU A 2 3.69 -6.89 9.75
N LYS A 3 3.32 -5.64 10.08
CA LYS A 3 4.28 -4.55 10.28
C LYS A 3 5.33 -4.85 11.35
N ILE A 4 4.88 -5.42 12.48
CA ILE A 4 5.76 -5.78 13.59
C ILE A 4 6.66 -6.94 13.18
N VAL A 5 6.12 -7.91 12.44
CA VAL A 5 6.91 -9.03 11.88
C VAL A 5 8.05 -8.48 11.02
N HIS A 6 7.75 -7.65 10.02
CA HIS A 6 8.77 -7.04 9.15
C HIS A 6 9.79 -6.20 9.92
N LEU A 7 9.35 -5.43 10.92
CA LEU A 7 10.26 -4.62 11.75
C LEU A 7 11.22 -5.50 12.56
N LEU A 8 10.70 -6.54 13.22
CA LEU A 8 11.49 -7.46 14.01
C LEU A 8 12.42 -8.31 13.14
N THR A 9 11.90 -8.88 12.05
CA THR A 9 12.69 -9.66 11.09
C THR A 9 13.80 -8.82 10.47
N GLY A 10 13.49 -7.58 10.06
CA GLY A 10 14.48 -6.68 9.47
C GLY A 10 15.57 -6.26 10.46
N ALA A 11 15.19 -5.87 11.68
CA ALA A 11 16.13 -5.51 12.73
C ALA A 11 17.01 -6.70 13.14
N ALA A 12 16.42 -7.89 13.31
CA ALA A 12 17.14 -9.11 13.63
C ALA A 12 18.13 -9.46 12.52
N ALA A 13 17.72 -9.43 11.24
CA ALA A 13 18.61 -9.71 10.12
C ALA A 13 19.82 -8.76 10.07
N LEU A 14 19.60 -7.46 10.30
CA LEU A 14 20.69 -6.48 10.39
C LEU A 14 21.68 -6.84 11.50
N LEU A 15 21.19 -7.12 12.71
CA LEU A 15 22.06 -7.49 13.83
C LEU A 15 22.81 -8.79 13.56
N LEU A 16 22.12 -9.82 13.08
CA LEU A 16 22.71 -11.12 12.75
C LEU A 16 23.76 -11.01 11.64
N SER A 17 23.61 -10.07 10.71
CA SER A 17 24.59 -9.87 9.63
C SER A 17 25.98 -9.49 10.14
N PHE A 18 26.10 -8.90 11.34
CA PHE A 18 27.40 -8.52 11.91
C PHE A 18 28.10 -9.67 12.64
N ILE A 19 27.42 -10.78 12.94
CA ILE A 19 28.00 -11.90 13.70
C ILE A 19 29.32 -12.42 13.11
N PRO A 20 29.46 -12.65 11.79
CA PRO A 20 30.72 -13.15 11.23
C PRO A 20 31.88 -12.16 11.40
N SER A 21 31.60 -10.86 11.51
CA SER A 21 32.60 -9.81 11.73
C SER A 21 33.12 -9.74 13.16
N LEU A 22 32.50 -10.46 14.10
CA LEU A 22 32.97 -10.55 15.48
C LEU A 22 34.05 -11.62 15.69
N ARG A 23 34.37 -12.40 14.64
CA ARG A 23 35.40 -13.44 14.69
C ARG A 23 36.79 -12.82 14.57
N ALA A 24 37.79 -13.41 15.23
CA ALA A 24 39.16 -12.87 15.27
C ALA A 24 39.85 -12.89 13.88
N ASP A 25 39.43 -13.80 13.02
CA ASP A 25 39.93 -14.04 11.66
C ASP A 25 38.97 -13.50 10.58
N ALA A 26 38.04 -12.62 10.96
CA ALA A 26 37.03 -12.12 10.04
C ALA A 26 37.62 -11.27 8.92
N LEU A 27 37.16 -11.51 7.69
CA LEU A 27 37.35 -10.60 6.57
C LEU A 27 36.67 -9.25 6.86
N PRO A 28 37.09 -8.13 6.24
CA PRO A 28 36.34 -6.88 6.28
C PRO A 28 34.87 -7.10 5.90
N TYR A 29 33.93 -6.44 6.58
CA TYR A 29 32.49 -6.65 6.40
C TYR A 29 32.02 -6.57 4.95
N LEU A 30 32.54 -5.60 4.17
CA LEU A 30 32.20 -5.43 2.76
C LEU A 30 32.70 -6.57 1.86
N GLN A 31 33.53 -7.46 2.37
CA GLN A 31 34.01 -8.66 1.69
C GLN A 31 33.31 -9.94 2.19
N GLN A 32 32.26 -9.80 3.01
CA GLN A 32 31.46 -10.90 3.52
C GLN A 32 30.12 -10.96 2.75
N PRO A 33 30.01 -11.70 1.62
CA PRO A 33 28.83 -11.66 0.76
C PRO A 33 27.56 -12.11 1.49
N GLU A 34 27.63 -13.20 2.27
CA GLU A 34 26.46 -13.73 2.98
C GLU A 34 25.91 -12.74 4.03
N ALA A 35 26.80 -12.02 4.71
CA ALA A 35 26.45 -10.97 5.65
C ALA A 35 25.80 -9.78 4.94
N LEU A 36 26.37 -9.34 3.82
CA LEU A 36 25.80 -8.26 3.00
C LEU A 36 24.40 -8.60 2.49
N TYR A 37 24.19 -9.81 1.96
CA TYR A 37 22.86 -10.25 1.51
C TYR A 37 21.85 -10.25 2.65
N LEU A 38 22.22 -10.76 3.82
CA LEU A 38 21.34 -10.74 4.99
C LEU A 38 21.00 -9.30 5.42
N ALA A 39 21.97 -8.40 5.38
CA ALA A 39 21.75 -6.99 5.68
C ALA A 39 20.81 -6.32 4.68
N PHE A 40 21.00 -6.56 3.38
CA PHE A 40 20.10 -6.04 2.34
C PHE A 40 18.67 -6.58 2.48
N PHE A 41 18.51 -7.87 2.78
CA PHE A 41 17.18 -8.45 3.02
C PHE A 41 16.53 -7.89 4.30
N GLY A 42 17.35 -7.61 5.32
CA GLY A 42 16.91 -6.90 6.53
C GLY A 42 16.40 -5.49 6.23
N LEU A 43 17.16 -4.71 5.48
CA LEU A 43 16.74 -3.37 5.02
C LEU A 43 15.47 -3.42 4.19
N LEU A 44 15.33 -4.40 3.29
CA LEU A 44 14.12 -4.57 2.49
C LEU A 44 12.88 -4.81 3.36
N ASN A 45 12.98 -5.63 4.41
CA ASN A 45 11.88 -5.85 5.37
C ASN A 45 11.54 -4.55 6.13
N LEU A 46 12.54 -3.77 6.56
CA LEU A 46 12.32 -2.48 7.22
C LEU A 46 11.63 -1.46 6.30
N LEU A 47 12.04 -1.41 5.02
CA LEU A 47 11.42 -0.53 4.02
C LEU A 47 9.97 -0.90 3.71
N LEU A 48 9.62 -2.18 3.78
CA LEU A 48 8.26 -2.65 3.52
C LEU A 48 7.34 -2.59 4.73
N ALA A 49 7.87 -2.62 5.96
CA ALA A 49 7.09 -2.53 7.20
C ALA A 49 6.03 -1.40 7.21
N PRO A 50 6.30 -0.14 6.76
CA PRO A 50 5.26 0.89 6.71
C PRO A 50 4.24 0.70 5.59
N VAL A 51 4.60 0.00 4.51
CA VAL A 51 3.82 -0.14 3.28
C VAL A 51 2.80 -1.27 3.36
N VAL A 52 3.03 -2.31 4.18
CA VAL A 52 2.09 -3.44 4.29
C VAL A 52 0.76 -2.99 4.93
N PRO A 53 -0.38 -3.12 4.23
CA PRO A 53 -1.67 -2.69 4.75
C PRO A 53 -2.04 -3.50 5.99
N ALA A 54 -2.47 -2.82 7.06
CA ALA A 54 -2.76 -3.46 8.33
C ALA A 54 -4.16 -4.10 8.39
N TRP A 55 -5.12 -3.60 7.59
CA TRP A 55 -6.55 -3.85 7.75
C TRP A 55 -7.29 -3.74 6.40
N ALA A 56 -7.07 -4.68 5.48
CA ALA A 56 -7.84 -4.76 4.23
C ALA A 56 -8.34 -6.19 4.00
N LYS A 57 -9.63 -6.35 3.70
CA LYS A 57 -10.22 -7.64 3.30
C LYS A 57 -10.15 -7.78 1.77
N GLY A 58 -9.86 -8.99 1.26
CA GLY A 58 -9.88 -9.30 -0.19
C GLY A 58 -8.62 -10.00 -0.72
N LEU A 59 -8.66 -10.41 -1.99
CA LEU A 59 -7.58 -11.15 -2.67
C LEU A 59 -6.24 -10.40 -2.67
N HIS A 60 -6.26 -9.08 -2.86
CA HIS A 60 -5.07 -8.23 -2.78
C HIS A 60 -4.36 -8.38 -1.43
N ASN A 61 -5.12 -8.45 -0.33
CA ASN A 61 -4.55 -8.63 1.01
C ASN A 61 -3.95 -10.03 1.20
N GLN A 62 -4.59 -11.08 0.67
CA GLN A 62 -4.02 -12.44 0.70
C GLN A 62 -2.70 -12.49 -0.07
N LEU A 63 -2.65 -11.87 -1.25
CA LEU A 63 -1.43 -11.80 -2.05
C LEU A 63 -0.33 -10.98 -1.36
N GLN A 64 -0.64 -9.85 -0.72
CA GLN A 64 0.33 -9.09 0.08
C GLN A 64 0.80 -9.85 1.33
N THR A 65 -0.05 -10.69 1.91
CA THR A 65 0.33 -11.60 3.01
C THR A 65 1.32 -12.65 2.51
N LEU A 66 1.10 -13.21 1.31
CA LEU A 66 2.04 -14.14 0.68
C LEU A 66 3.38 -13.46 0.38
N VAL A 67 3.38 -12.25 -0.18
CA VAL A 67 4.60 -11.44 -0.36
C VAL A 67 5.34 -11.27 0.96
N SER A 68 4.62 -10.92 2.03
CA SER A 68 5.23 -10.77 3.36
C SER A 68 5.85 -12.07 3.87
N ALA A 69 5.17 -13.21 3.70
CA ALA A 69 5.69 -14.51 4.10
C ALA A 69 6.95 -14.90 3.31
N LEU A 70 6.99 -14.64 2.00
CA LEU A 70 8.17 -14.91 1.17
C LEU A 70 9.38 -14.08 1.59
N LEU A 71 9.19 -12.81 1.95
CA LEU A 71 10.30 -11.94 2.40
C LEU A 71 10.87 -12.38 3.76
N VAL A 72 10.00 -12.79 4.68
CA VAL A 72 10.42 -13.35 5.96
C VAL A 72 11.15 -14.68 5.72
N LEU A 73 10.63 -15.53 4.84
CA LEU A 73 11.26 -16.80 4.47
C LEU A 73 12.66 -16.57 3.86
N ALA A 74 12.81 -15.58 2.99
CA ALA A 74 14.11 -15.25 2.41
C ALA A 74 15.15 -14.85 3.46
N VAL A 75 14.75 -14.06 4.47
CA VAL A 75 15.62 -13.73 5.62
C VAL A 75 15.98 -14.97 6.41
N ILE A 76 15.02 -15.85 6.68
CA ILE A 76 15.27 -17.11 7.40
C ILE A 76 16.27 -17.97 6.63
N LEU A 77 16.05 -18.18 5.33
CA LEU A 77 16.95 -18.95 4.46
C LEU A 77 18.35 -18.35 4.44
N GLN A 78 18.47 -17.02 4.31
CA GLN A 78 19.76 -16.34 4.31
C GLN A 78 20.47 -16.41 5.66
N THR A 79 19.72 -16.34 6.75
CA THR A 79 20.26 -16.53 8.10
C THR A 79 20.80 -17.94 8.30
N LEU A 80 20.09 -18.95 7.77
CA LEU A 80 20.56 -20.34 7.80
C LEU A 80 21.84 -20.52 6.99
N ILE A 81 21.92 -19.96 5.77
CA ILE A 81 23.14 -20.00 4.95
C ILE A 81 24.32 -19.32 5.66
N LEU A 82 24.07 -18.20 6.36
CA LEU A 82 25.11 -17.48 7.12
C LEU A 82 25.63 -18.28 8.33
N LEU A 83 24.72 -18.88 9.10
CA LEU A 83 25.06 -19.56 10.37
C LEU A 83 25.53 -20.99 10.18
N ALA A 84 24.97 -21.69 9.19
CA ALA A 84 25.38 -23.02 8.76
C ALA A 84 25.90 -22.88 7.32
N PRO A 85 27.20 -22.54 7.14
CA PRO A 85 27.76 -22.26 5.82
C PRO A 85 27.65 -23.49 4.91
N MET A 86 26.58 -23.50 4.13
CA MET A 86 26.26 -24.48 3.10
C MET A 86 26.46 -23.75 1.78
N PRO A 87 27.68 -23.75 1.21
CA PRO A 87 27.96 -22.97 0.01
C PRO A 87 27.15 -23.47 -1.19
N GLU A 88 26.82 -24.77 -1.22
CA GLU A 88 26.11 -25.39 -2.33
C GLU A 88 24.95 -26.28 -1.87
N ILE A 89 23.89 -26.29 -2.69
CA ILE A 89 22.74 -27.19 -2.60
C ILE A 89 22.52 -27.77 -4.00
N GLY A 90 22.72 -29.07 -4.18
CA GLY A 90 22.53 -29.72 -5.48
C GLY A 90 23.44 -29.17 -6.58
N ALA A 91 24.71 -28.92 -6.29
CA ALA A 91 25.72 -28.31 -7.18
C ALA A 91 25.39 -26.89 -7.65
N GLN A 92 24.49 -26.19 -6.93
CA GLN A 92 24.16 -24.79 -7.16
C GLN A 92 24.47 -23.97 -5.91
N PRO A 93 24.92 -22.71 -6.04
CA PRO A 93 25.13 -21.83 -4.89
C PRO A 93 23.86 -21.70 -4.03
N ALA A 94 23.95 -21.97 -2.73
CA ALA A 94 22.78 -21.96 -1.84
C ALA A 94 22.07 -20.60 -1.79
N ILE A 95 22.83 -19.52 -1.99
CA ILE A 95 22.34 -18.14 -2.09
C ILE A 95 21.25 -17.95 -3.14
N LEU A 96 21.24 -18.77 -4.20
CA LEU A 96 20.22 -18.69 -5.25
C LEU A 96 18.80 -18.94 -4.69
N VAL A 97 18.67 -19.78 -3.67
CA VAL A 97 17.36 -20.09 -3.08
C VAL A 97 16.77 -18.85 -2.39
N SER A 98 17.57 -18.16 -1.58
CA SER A 98 17.11 -16.96 -0.87
C SER A 98 16.90 -15.80 -1.84
N LEU A 99 17.78 -15.62 -2.83
CA LEU A 99 17.64 -14.60 -3.88
C LEU A 99 16.39 -14.80 -4.75
N LEU A 100 16.15 -16.01 -5.25
CA LEU A 100 14.95 -16.31 -6.05
C LEU A 100 13.67 -16.06 -5.24
N THR A 101 13.69 -16.37 -3.95
CA THR A 101 12.57 -16.09 -3.04
C THR A 101 12.30 -14.59 -2.91
N VAL A 102 13.34 -13.76 -2.76
CA VAL A 102 13.20 -12.29 -2.74
C VAL A 102 12.71 -11.76 -4.09
N ILE A 103 13.29 -12.22 -5.20
CA ILE A 103 12.89 -11.80 -6.55
C ILE A 103 11.42 -12.11 -6.79
N LEU A 104 10.96 -13.32 -6.43
CA LEU A 104 9.56 -13.70 -6.53
C LEU A 104 8.65 -12.80 -5.69
N ALA A 105 9.04 -12.50 -4.45
CA ALA A 105 8.28 -11.62 -3.58
C ALA A 105 8.16 -10.19 -4.13
N VAL A 106 9.27 -9.63 -4.62
CA VAL A 106 9.32 -8.27 -5.21
C VAL A 106 8.52 -8.23 -6.52
N ALA A 107 8.68 -9.22 -7.40
CA ALA A 107 7.93 -9.31 -8.66
C ALA A 107 6.43 -9.40 -8.41
N LEU A 108 6.02 -10.23 -7.44
CA LEU A 108 4.63 -10.35 -7.04
C LEU A 108 4.10 -9.04 -6.46
N HIS A 109 4.84 -8.39 -5.56
CA HIS A 109 4.47 -7.08 -5.00
C HIS A 109 4.29 -6.02 -6.09
N LEU A 110 5.20 -5.98 -7.06
CA LEU A 110 5.13 -5.07 -8.21
C LEU A 110 3.90 -5.36 -9.07
N ALA A 111 3.65 -6.63 -9.42
CA ALA A 111 2.50 -7.02 -10.24
C ALA A 111 1.16 -6.65 -9.58
N ILE A 112 1.06 -6.82 -8.26
CA ILE A 112 -0.10 -6.45 -7.46
C ILE A 112 -0.35 -4.93 -7.50
N ASN A 113 0.72 -4.13 -7.41
CA ASN A 113 0.61 -2.67 -7.35
C ASN A 113 0.44 -2.02 -8.73
N LEU A 114 1.03 -2.59 -9.78
CA LEU A 114 0.86 -2.10 -11.16
C LEU A 114 -0.59 -2.23 -11.64
N ARG A 115 -1.29 -3.32 -11.27
CA ARG A 115 -2.72 -3.52 -11.59
C ARG A 115 -3.62 -2.39 -11.09
N LYS A 116 -3.23 -1.70 -10.02
CA LYS A 116 -4.00 -0.58 -9.46
C LYS A 116 -3.94 0.68 -10.33
N VAL A 117 -2.83 0.85 -11.08
CA VAL A 117 -2.60 2.00 -11.98
C VAL A 117 -3.30 1.79 -13.32
N THR A 118 -3.38 0.55 -13.80
CA THR A 118 -4.02 0.20 -15.08
C THR A 118 -5.55 0.15 -15.00
N GLN A 119 -6.13 0.35 -13.81
CA GLN A 119 -7.55 0.69 -13.73
C GLN A 119 -7.69 2.05 -14.38
N ALA A 120 -8.09 2.06 -15.66
CA ALA A 120 -8.59 3.24 -16.32
C ALA A 120 -9.57 3.93 -15.36
N PRO A 121 -9.61 5.28 -15.32
CA PRO A 121 -10.70 5.98 -14.64
C PRO A 121 -11.97 5.25 -15.05
N PRO A 122 -12.86 4.86 -14.12
CA PRO A 122 -14.10 4.21 -14.50
C PRO A 122 -14.67 5.01 -15.67
N LEU A 123 -14.75 4.36 -16.85
CA LEU A 123 -15.49 4.90 -18.00
C LEU A 123 -16.74 5.51 -17.39
N PRO A 124 -17.04 6.81 -17.62
CA PRO A 124 -18.05 7.55 -16.87
C PRO A 124 -19.21 6.60 -16.61
N GLN A 125 -19.28 6.10 -15.38
CA GLN A 125 -20.25 5.08 -15.04
C GLN A 125 -21.55 5.80 -15.22
N ASP A 126 -22.26 5.37 -16.25
CA ASP A 126 -23.52 5.87 -16.75
C ASP A 126 -23.87 7.27 -16.21
N MET A 127 -23.71 8.29 -17.05
CA MET A 127 -24.19 9.65 -16.76
C MET A 127 -25.68 9.68 -16.37
N SER A 128 -26.40 8.56 -16.51
CA SER A 128 -27.77 8.34 -16.06
C SER A 128 -27.99 8.31 -14.55
N ASN A 129 -26.97 8.12 -13.69
CA ASN A 129 -27.16 8.00 -12.24
C ASN A 129 -26.38 9.03 -11.42
N ARG A 130 -26.33 10.27 -11.92
CA ARG A 130 -25.89 11.42 -11.14
C ARG A 130 -27.08 12.08 -10.48
N GLU A 131 -26.89 12.45 -9.24
CA GLU A 131 -27.89 13.15 -8.44
C GLU A 131 -27.46 14.59 -8.26
N THR A 132 -28.46 15.45 -8.12
CA THR A 132 -28.27 16.84 -7.73
C THR A 132 -28.64 17.05 -6.27
N GLY A 133 -28.01 18.06 -5.69
CA GLY A 133 -28.26 18.45 -4.32
C GLY A 133 -27.67 19.79 -4.00
N THR A 134 -27.90 20.22 -2.76
CA THR A 134 -27.44 21.51 -2.25
C THR A 134 -26.50 21.26 -1.09
N VAL A 135 -25.33 21.89 -1.12
CA VAL A 135 -24.35 21.78 -0.03
C VAL A 135 -24.97 22.33 1.25
N LYS A 136 -25.19 21.45 2.22
CA LYS A 136 -25.81 21.79 3.50
C LYS A 136 -24.81 22.52 4.40
N TRP A 137 -23.57 22.06 4.40
CA TRP A 137 -22.43 22.74 5.01
C TRP A 137 -21.14 22.05 4.56
N PHE A 138 -20.03 22.80 4.58
CA PHE A 138 -18.70 22.24 4.32
C PHE A 138 -17.67 22.92 5.22
N ASN A 139 -16.87 22.13 5.93
CA ASN A 139 -15.79 22.64 6.75
C ASN A 139 -14.49 22.60 5.95
N THR A 140 -14.06 23.76 5.45
CA THR A 140 -12.84 23.89 4.63
C THR A 140 -11.58 23.43 5.38
N SER A 141 -11.47 23.72 6.68
CA SER A 141 -10.31 23.35 7.49
C SER A 141 -10.20 21.84 7.71
N LYS A 142 -11.34 21.16 7.87
CA LYS A 142 -11.38 19.70 8.05
C LYS A 142 -11.53 18.92 6.74
N GLY A 143 -11.93 19.57 5.65
CA GLY A 143 -12.06 18.98 4.32
C GLY A 143 -13.26 18.05 4.15
N PHE A 144 -14.35 18.25 4.89
CA PHE A 144 -15.57 17.44 4.75
C PHE A 144 -16.85 18.24 5.02
N GLY A 145 -17.96 17.70 4.54
CA GLY A 145 -19.28 18.31 4.68
C GLY A 145 -20.41 17.35 4.38
N PHE A 146 -21.61 17.92 4.23
CA PHE A 146 -22.80 17.19 3.79
C PHE A 146 -23.51 17.93 2.66
N ILE A 147 -24.08 17.16 1.76
CA ILE A 147 -24.94 17.64 0.68
C ILE A 147 -26.34 17.11 0.95
N SER A 148 -27.34 17.98 0.92
CA SER A 148 -28.74 17.59 0.96
C SER A 148 -29.17 17.19 -0.44
N ARG A 149 -29.52 15.92 -0.64
CA ARG A 149 -29.96 15.39 -1.93
C ARG A 149 -31.35 15.91 -2.25
N ASP A 150 -31.66 16.10 -3.52
CA ASP A 150 -33.04 16.40 -3.93
C ASP A 150 -34.02 15.26 -3.62
N SER A 151 -33.50 14.03 -3.49
CA SER A 151 -34.26 12.87 -3.07
C SER A 151 -34.61 12.86 -1.59
N GLY A 152 -34.04 13.77 -0.78
CA GLY A 152 -34.44 14.02 0.61
C GLY A 152 -33.39 13.69 1.69
N ASP A 153 -32.47 12.75 1.46
CA ASP A 153 -31.47 12.36 2.46
C ASP A 153 -30.19 13.21 2.36
N ASP A 154 -29.53 13.43 3.50
CA ASP A 154 -28.21 14.04 3.52
C ASP A 154 -27.12 13.00 3.24
N ILE A 155 -26.16 13.37 2.39
CA ILE A 155 -25.03 12.52 2.02
C ILE A 155 -23.69 13.15 2.40
N PHE A 156 -22.79 12.32 2.90
CA PHE A 156 -21.44 12.75 3.28
C PHE A 156 -20.60 13.08 2.05
N VAL A 157 -19.79 14.15 2.12
CA VAL A 157 -18.81 14.51 1.09
C VAL A 157 -17.44 14.83 1.71
N HIS A 158 -16.38 14.38 1.04
CA HIS A 158 -15.00 14.67 1.42
C HIS A 158 -14.31 15.48 0.32
N PHE A 159 -13.33 16.33 0.66
CA PHE A 159 -12.67 17.22 -0.32
C PHE A 159 -12.05 16.48 -1.51
N ARG A 160 -11.66 15.22 -1.32
CA ARG A 160 -11.11 14.35 -2.37
C ARG A 160 -12.11 14.00 -3.47
N ALA A 161 -13.41 14.00 -3.13
CA ALA A 161 -14.50 13.70 -4.05
C ALA A 161 -14.80 14.87 -4.99
N ILE A 162 -14.35 16.09 -4.68
CA ILE A 162 -14.61 17.30 -5.48
C ILE A 162 -13.64 17.32 -6.67
N ARG A 163 -14.16 17.48 -7.88
CA ARG A 163 -13.35 17.67 -9.09
C ARG A 163 -12.81 19.10 -9.17
N GLY A 164 -11.59 19.23 -9.69
CA GLY A 164 -10.91 20.52 -9.88
C GLY A 164 -9.45 20.49 -9.43
N GLU A 165 -8.68 21.46 -9.90
CA GLU A 165 -7.29 21.69 -9.49
C GLU A 165 -7.23 22.79 -8.41
N GLY A 166 -6.33 22.67 -7.44
CA GLY A 166 -6.18 23.63 -6.35
C GLY A 166 -7.06 23.37 -5.12
N HIS A 167 -7.53 24.44 -4.47
CA HIS A 167 -8.34 24.37 -3.25
C HIS A 167 -9.77 23.88 -3.56
N ARG A 168 -10.02 22.60 -3.28
CA ARG A 168 -11.31 21.93 -3.48
C ARG A 168 -12.25 22.21 -2.30
N VAL A 169 -13.05 23.26 -2.43
CA VAL A 169 -13.97 23.74 -1.39
C VAL A 169 -15.39 23.78 -1.95
N LEU A 170 -16.36 23.43 -1.11
CA LEU A 170 -17.78 23.64 -1.39
C LEU A 170 -18.30 24.80 -0.54
N ILE A 171 -19.19 25.59 -1.11
CA ILE A 171 -19.83 26.71 -0.43
C ILE A 171 -21.21 26.26 0.04
N GLU A 172 -21.61 26.62 1.27
CA GLU A 172 -22.96 26.36 1.76
C GLU A 172 -24.01 26.98 0.82
N GLY A 173 -25.07 26.22 0.53
CA GLY A 173 -26.09 26.61 -0.45
C GLY A 173 -25.68 26.38 -1.91
N GLN A 174 -24.45 25.98 -2.20
CA GLN A 174 -24.01 25.71 -3.57
C GLN A 174 -24.74 24.49 -4.16
N ARG A 175 -25.19 24.65 -5.41
CA ARG A 175 -25.77 23.55 -6.18
C ARG A 175 -24.67 22.67 -6.75
N VAL A 176 -24.77 21.37 -6.52
CA VAL A 176 -23.76 20.39 -6.94
C VAL A 176 -24.41 19.17 -7.58
N GLU A 177 -23.63 18.51 -8.42
CA GLU A 177 -23.98 17.25 -9.07
C GLU A 177 -22.91 16.20 -8.74
N PHE A 178 -23.34 15.00 -8.37
CA PHE A 178 -22.44 13.96 -7.84
C PHE A 178 -23.01 12.56 -8.07
N SER A 179 -22.15 11.55 -7.90
CA SER A 179 -22.56 10.15 -7.89
C SER A 179 -22.65 9.64 -6.45
N VAL A 180 -23.65 8.80 -6.18
CA VAL A 180 -23.87 8.19 -4.86
C VAL A 180 -23.20 6.82 -4.80
N ILE A 181 -22.37 6.58 -3.79
CA ILE A 181 -21.73 5.28 -3.58
C ILE A 181 -21.91 4.82 -2.13
N GLN A 182 -22.21 3.53 -1.95
CA GLN A 182 -22.23 2.90 -0.63
C GLN A 182 -20.81 2.57 -0.18
N ARG A 183 -20.39 3.06 1.00
CA ARG A 183 -19.12 2.70 1.66
C ARG A 183 -19.36 2.19 3.08
N ASP A 184 -18.29 1.81 3.78
CA ASP A 184 -18.32 1.25 5.13
C ASP A 184 -19.03 2.15 6.17
N LYS A 185 -19.07 3.47 5.92
CA LYS A 185 -19.67 4.48 6.82
C LYS A 185 -21.04 5.00 6.35
N GLY A 186 -21.64 4.36 5.35
CA GLY A 186 -22.90 4.79 4.75
C GLY A 186 -22.73 5.35 3.33
N LEU A 187 -23.75 6.07 2.88
CA LEU A 187 -23.78 6.72 1.56
C LEU A 187 -22.79 7.90 1.53
N GLN A 188 -22.02 7.98 0.46
CA GLN A 188 -21.05 9.06 0.22
C GLN A 188 -21.18 9.60 -1.22
N ALA A 189 -21.07 10.92 -1.36
CA ALA A 189 -20.97 11.60 -2.63
C ALA A 189 -19.54 11.51 -3.19
N GLU A 190 -19.45 11.15 -4.46
CA GLU A 190 -18.21 11.05 -5.22
C GLU A 190 -18.35 11.84 -6.53
N ASP A 191 -17.22 12.20 -7.11
CA ASP A 191 -17.17 12.87 -8.40
C ASP A 191 -17.93 14.22 -8.44
N VAL A 192 -17.88 14.98 -7.36
CA VAL A 192 -18.68 16.18 -7.14
C VAL A 192 -18.21 17.33 -8.03
N ILE A 193 -19.14 17.94 -8.76
CA ILE A 193 -18.94 19.15 -9.57
C ILE A 193 -19.98 20.21 -9.20
N ALA A 194 -19.68 21.47 -9.49
CA ALA A 194 -20.70 22.53 -9.46
C ALA A 194 -21.76 22.21 -10.54
N ALA A 195 -23.03 22.22 -10.17
CA ALA A 195 -24.10 22.02 -11.14
C ALA A 195 -24.19 23.24 -12.06
N LEU A 196 -24.38 23.02 -13.36
CA LEU A 196 -24.60 24.09 -14.31
C LEU A 196 -25.88 24.87 -13.92
N PRO A 197 -25.89 26.22 -14.06
CA PRO A 197 -27.10 26.99 -13.85
C PRO A 197 -28.15 26.51 -14.87
N SER A 198 -29.29 26.04 -14.37
CA SER A 198 -30.41 25.63 -15.20
C SER A 198 -30.87 26.85 -15.99
N ARG A 199 -30.61 26.88 -17.31
CA ARG A 199 -31.18 27.90 -18.21
C ARG A 199 -32.69 27.71 -18.19
N ARG A 200 -33.39 28.54 -17.44
CA ARG A 200 -34.83 28.76 -17.58
C ARG A 200 -35.09 29.74 -18.70
#